data_AF-A0A7W8ENB2-F1
#
_entry.id   AF-A0A7W8ENB2-F1
#
_cell.length_a   1.000
_cell.length_b   1.000
_cell.length_c   1.000
_cell.angle_alpha   90.00
_cell.angle_beta   90.00
_cell.angle_gamma   90.00
#
_symmetry.space_group_name_H-M   'P 1'
#
loop_
_entity.id
_entity.type
_entity.pdbx_description
1 polymer ?
#
loop_
_entity_poly.entity_id
_entity_poly.type
_entity_poly.pdbx_seq_one_letter_code
_entity_poly.pdbx_strand_id
1 'polypeptide(L)'
;MKAAQYPDDVRPAALVGELSVKNAHFRRWWADHNVLEKTRGTKLIRHPVVGELSLSVQSFTVTGEADQVRVAYAAEPDSPSQEALRLLASGPCPNGRARVHETPGT
;
A
#
# COMPACT_ATOMS: atom_id res chain seq x y z
N MET A 1 15.33 -0.45 -0.27
CA MET A 1 14.86 -1.05 1.02
C MET A 1 15.07 -0.06 2.17
N LYS A 2 14.04 0.28 2.97
CA LYS A 2 14.13 1.30 4.06
C LYS A 2 14.78 0.82 5.36
N ALA A 3 14.62 -0.44 5.74
CA ALA A 3 15.21 -0.96 6.98
C ALA A 3 16.75 -0.87 6.99
N ALA A 4 17.38 -0.93 5.83
CA ALA A 4 18.82 -0.73 5.68
C ALA A 4 19.29 0.70 6.02
N GLN A 5 18.38 1.69 6.06
CA GLN A 5 18.72 3.07 6.41
C GLN A 5 18.80 3.28 7.94
N TYR A 6 18.26 2.34 8.73
CA TYR A 6 18.25 2.37 10.19
C TYR A 6 18.69 1.01 10.75
N PRO A 7 19.96 0.62 10.55
CA PRO A 7 20.44 -0.73 10.89
C PRO A 7 20.37 -1.04 12.38
N ASP A 8 20.43 -0.02 13.24
CA ASP A 8 20.39 -0.17 14.71
C ASP A 8 18.96 -0.15 15.28
N ASP A 9 17.93 0.04 14.45
CA ASP A 9 16.56 -0.05 14.94
C ASP A 9 16.18 -1.52 15.20
N VAL A 10 15.98 -1.85 16.47
CA VAL A 10 15.62 -3.20 16.92
C VAL A 10 14.17 -3.56 16.61
N ARG A 11 13.29 -2.58 16.37
CA ARG A 11 11.84 -2.80 16.21
C ARG A 11 11.51 -3.61 14.94
N PRO A 12 12.08 -3.31 13.76
CA PRO A 12 11.90 -4.14 12.57
C PRO A 12 12.32 -5.59 12.77
N ALA A 13 13.48 -5.83 13.40
CA ALA A 13 13.99 -7.18 13.65
C ALA A 13 13.05 -7.97 14.58
N ALA A 14 12.57 -7.33 15.66
CA ALA A 14 11.62 -7.94 16.59
C ALA A 14 10.29 -8.31 15.89
N LEU A 15 9.75 -7.42 15.05
CA LEU A 15 8.52 -7.65 14.29
C LEU A 15 8.68 -8.79 13.27
N VAL A 16 9.81 -8.83 12.55
CA VAL A 16 10.11 -9.92 11.63
C VAL A 16 10.18 -11.26 12.37
N GLY A 17 10.82 -11.29 13.54
CA GLY A 17 10.88 -12.48 14.40
C GLY A 17 9.48 -12.95 14.82
N GLU A 18 8.64 -12.04 15.31
CA GLU A 18 7.27 -12.36 15.71
C GLU A 18 6.42 -12.91 14.55
N LEU A 19 6.39 -12.21 13.41
CA LEU A 19 5.60 -12.62 12.24
C LEU A 19 6.11 -13.94 11.66
N SER A 20 7.41 -14.17 11.69
CA SER A 20 8.01 -15.44 11.26
C SER A 20 7.52 -16.59 12.12
N VAL A 21 7.38 -16.42 13.44
CA VAL A 21 6.84 -17.48 14.33
C VAL A 21 5.36 -17.71 14.08
N LYS A 22 4.56 -16.62 14.07
CA LYS A 22 3.10 -16.68 14.11
C LYS A 22 2.42 -16.90 12.75
N ASN A 23 3.09 -16.61 11.63
CA ASN A 23 2.47 -16.65 10.30
C ASN A 23 3.32 -17.45 9.30
N ALA A 24 2.85 -18.65 8.94
CA ALA A 24 3.53 -19.53 7.99
C ALA A 24 3.67 -18.93 6.59
N HIS A 25 2.69 -18.15 6.12
CA HIS A 25 2.77 -17.48 4.83
C HIS A 25 3.82 -16.38 4.84
N PHE A 26 3.84 -15.54 5.89
CA PHE A 26 4.86 -14.52 6.06
C PHE A 26 6.25 -15.14 6.09
N ARG A 27 6.45 -16.20 6.89
CA ARG A 27 7.72 -16.93 6.99
C ARG A 27 8.24 -17.38 5.62
N ARG A 28 7.35 -17.94 4.80
CA ARG A 28 7.68 -18.37 3.43
C ARG A 28 8.07 -17.19 2.55
N TRP A 29 7.23 -16.16 2.46
CA TRP A 29 7.50 -15.02 1.59
C TRP A 29 8.73 -14.21 2.01
N TRP A 30 8.96 -14.09 3.32
CA TRP A 30 10.13 -13.42 3.87
C TRP A 30 11.41 -14.19 3.51
N ALA A 31 11.42 -15.52 3.62
CA ALA A 31 12.54 -16.36 3.21
C ALA A 31 12.82 -16.28 1.70
N ASP A 32 11.80 -16.05 0.87
CA ASP A 32 11.96 -15.93 -0.58
C ASP A 32 12.61 -14.60 -1.01
N HIS A 33 12.72 -13.59 -0.13
CA HIS A 33 13.38 -12.29 -0.37
C HIS A 33 12.99 -11.58 -1.68
N ASN A 34 11.81 -11.85 -2.23
CA ASN A 34 11.37 -11.32 -3.52
C ASN A 34 10.85 -9.87 -3.39
N VAL A 35 11.71 -8.97 -2.91
CA VAL A 35 11.42 -7.55 -2.72
C VAL A 35 11.66 -6.82 -4.04
N LEU A 36 10.56 -6.44 -4.70
CA LEU A 36 10.61 -5.60 -5.90
C LEU A 36 10.30 -4.15 -5.52
N GLU A 37 11.26 -3.25 -5.74
CA GLU A 37 10.98 -1.81 -5.69
C GLU A 37 10.21 -1.42 -6.96
N LYS A 38 8.93 -1.08 -6.79
CA LYS A 38 8.07 -0.62 -7.88
C LYS A 38 7.65 0.82 -7.67
N THR A 39 8.35 1.73 -8.35
CA THR A 39 8.00 3.15 -8.40
C THR A 39 6.78 3.40 -9.28
N ARG A 40 6.62 2.61 -10.35
CA ARG A 40 5.46 2.67 -11.25
C ARG A 40 5.12 1.28 -11.81
N GLY A 41 3.85 1.03 -12.13
CA GLY A 41 3.44 -0.21 -12.81
C GLY A 41 1.94 -0.31 -12.98
N THR A 42 1.46 -1.49 -13.41
CA THR A 42 0.04 -1.85 -13.41
C THR A 42 -0.19 -2.99 -12.44
N LYS A 43 -1.23 -2.89 -11.63
CA LYS A 43 -1.68 -3.93 -10.70
C LYS A 43 -3.03 -4.45 -11.15
N LEU A 44 -3.06 -5.74 -11.46
CA LEU A 44 -4.30 -6.48 -11.71
C LEU A 44 -4.79 -7.06 -10.38
N ILE A 45 -6.01 -6.71 -9.99
CA ILE A 45 -6.63 -7.14 -8.74
C ILE A 45 -7.94 -7.83 -9.08
N ARG A 46 -8.17 -9.02 -8.53
CA ARG A 46 -9.48 -9.67 -8.59
C ARG A 46 -10.24 -9.35 -7.31
N HIS A 47 -11.13 -8.36 -7.39
CA HIS A 47 -11.97 -7.93 -6.28
C HIS A 47 -13.24 -8.78 -6.19
N PRO A 48 -13.62 -9.28 -4.99
CA PRO A 48 -14.75 -10.21 -4.86
C PRO A 48 -16.11 -9.59 -5.24
N VAL A 49 -16.24 -8.26 -5.15
CA VAL A 49 -17.50 -7.55 -5.42
C VAL A 49 -17.60 -7.00 -6.84
N VAL A 50 -16.52 -6.46 -7.39
CA VAL A 50 -16.54 -5.72 -8.67
C VAL A 50 -15.73 -6.40 -9.77
N GLY A 51 -15.22 -7.60 -9.50
CA GLY A 51 -14.44 -8.36 -10.46
C GLY A 51 -13.03 -7.81 -10.66
N GLU A 52 -12.55 -7.83 -11.89
CA GLU A 52 -11.17 -7.47 -12.22
C GLU A 52 -10.96 -5.94 -12.26
N LEU A 53 -9.89 -5.49 -11.62
CA LEU A 53 -9.42 -4.10 -11.63
C LEU A 53 -8.02 -4.05 -12.22
N SER A 54 -7.84 -3.22 -13.25
CA SER A 54 -6.54 -2.84 -13.79
C SER A 54 -6.20 -1.43 -13.36
N LEU A 55 -5.25 -1.31 -12.43
CA LEU A 55 -4.89 -0.05 -11.80
C LEU A 55 -3.44 0.30 -12.08
N SER A 56 -3.19 1.50 -12.60
CA SER A 56 -1.87 2.09 -12.57
C SER A 56 -1.46 2.33 -11.10
N VAL A 57 -0.20 2.04 -10.79
CA VAL A 57 0.43 2.22 -9.49
C VAL A 57 1.53 3.23 -9.61
N GLN A 58 1.56 4.17 -8.68
CA GLN A 58 2.65 5.13 -8.52
C GLN A 58 3.02 5.24 -7.04
N SER A 59 4.31 5.13 -6.74
CA SER A 59 4.86 5.32 -5.39
C SER A 59 5.70 6.58 -5.35
N PHE A 60 5.48 7.46 -4.37
CA PHE A 60 6.21 8.71 -4.21
C PHE A 60 6.44 9.06 -2.74
N THR A 61 7.54 9.75 -2.45
CA THR A 61 7.84 10.29 -1.12
C THR A 61 7.10 11.59 -0.90
N VAL A 62 6.74 11.89 0.36
CA VAL A 62 6.10 13.15 0.72
C VAL A 62 7.17 14.18 1.07
N THR A 63 7.12 15.36 0.43
CA THR A 63 8.03 16.46 0.75
C THR A 63 7.83 16.89 2.21
N GLY A 64 8.93 16.99 2.97
CA GLY A 64 8.91 17.27 4.41
C GLY A 64 8.79 16.04 5.29
N GLU A 65 8.43 14.88 4.74
CA GLU A 65 8.21 13.63 5.45
C GLU A 65 8.95 12.49 4.73
N ALA A 66 10.29 12.53 4.74
CA ALA A 66 11.14 11.57 4.04
C ALA A 66 10.87 10.11 4.45
N ASP A 67 10.37 9.92 5.67
CA ASP A 67 10.00 8.60 6.18
C ASP A 67 8.68 8.04 5.63
N GLN A 68 7.96 8.86 4.88
CA GLN A 68 6.64 8.52 4.38
C GLN A 68 6.63 8.28 2.87
N VAL A 69 6.10 7.12 2.47
CA VAL A 69 5.81 6.78 1.07
C VAL A 69 4.30 6.73 0.88
N ARG A 70 3.83 7.35 -0.20
CA ARG A 70 2.45 7.28 -0.68
C ARG A 70 2.41 6.40 -1.91
N VAL A 71 1.38 5.57 -1.99
CA VAL A 71 1.11 4.73 -3.15
C VAL A 71 -0.27 5.08 -3.68
N ALA A 72 -0.33 5.64 -4.87
CA ALA A 72 -1.56 5.92 -5.58
C ALA A 72 -1.90 4.77 -6.52
N TYR A 73 -3.18 4.37 -6.50
CA TYR A 73 -3.76 3.43 -7.44
C TYR A 73 -4.81 4.17 -8.26
N ALA A 74 -4.66 4.21 -9.58
CA ALA A 74 -5.60 4.91 -10.45
C ALA A 74 -6.05 4.02 -11.60
N ALA A 75 -7.35 3.98 -11.86
CA ALA A 75 -7.90 3.41 -13.06
C ALA A 75 -7.74 4.39 -14.22
N GLU A 76 -7.56 3.88 -15.44
CA GLU A 76 -7.60 4.70 -16.64
C GLU A 76 -8.98 5.38 -16.78
N PRO A 77 -9.04 6.64 -17.25
CA PRO A 77 -10.31 7.31 -17.50
C PRO A 77 -11.22 6.51 -18.46
N ASP A 78 -12.52 6.56 -18.21
CA ASP A 78 -13.57 5.89 -18.99
C ASP A 78 -13.41 4.36 -19.10
N SER A 79 -12.58 3.76 -18.22
CA SER A 79 -12.37 2.32 -18.17
C SER A 79 -13.41 1.62 -17.27
N PRO A 80 -13.65 0.31 -17.47
CA PRO A 80 -14.46 -0.49 -16.55
C PRO A 80 -13.91 -0.45 -15.11
N SER A 81 -12.59 -0.32 -14.95
CA SER A 81 -11.96 -0.20 -13.64
C SER A 81 -12.28 1.14 -12.96
N GLN A 82 -12.48 2.22 -13.72
CA GLN A 82 -12.92 3.50 -13.16
C GLN A 82 -14.33 3.39 -12.59
N GLU A 83 -15.24 2.77 -13.34
CA GLU A 83 -16.62 2.56 -12.89
C GLU A 83 -16.67 1.61 -11.68
N ALA A 84 -15.91 0.52 -11.72
CA ALA A 84 -15.80 -0.40 -10.60
C ALA A 84 -15.25 0.28 -9.32
N LEU A 85 -14.27 1.19 -9.44
CA LEU A 85 -13.81 1.99 -8.29
C LEU A 85 -14.88 2.93 -7.77
N ARG A 86 -15.68 3.56 -8.65
CA ARG A 86 -16.82 4.40 -8.21
C ARG A 86 -17.86 3.59 -7.45
N LEU A 87 -18.17 2.38 -7.93
CA LEU A 87 -19.08 1.46 -7.23
C LEU A 87 -18.55 1.04 -5.86
N LEU A 88 -17.25 0.77 -5.73
CA LEU A 88 -16.64 0.49 -4.43
C LEU A 88 -16.68 1.71 -3.48
N ALA A 89 -16.54 2.92 -4.01
CA ALA A 89 -16.60 4.15 -3.23
C ALA A 89 -18.03 4.50 -2.78
N SER A 90 -19.06 4.05 -3.51
CA SER A 90 -20.47 4.32 -3.19
C SER A 90 -21.13 3.28 -2.29
N GLY A 91 -20.50 2.12 -2.07
CA GLY A 91 -20.91 1.14 -1.07
C GLY A 91 -20.82 1.70 0.37
N PRO A 92 -21.47 1.05 1.36
CA PRO A 92 -21.39 1.49 2.75
C PRO A 92 -19.93 1.47 3.19
N CYS A 93 -19.33 2.66 3.36
CA CYS A 93 -18.00 2.82 3.91
C CYS A 93 -18.05 2.39 5.38
N PRO A 94 -17.44 1.27 5.80
CA PRO A 94 -17.51 0.86 7.20
C PRO A 94 -16.74 1.80 8.15
N ASN A 95 -16.07 2.87 7.68
CA ASN A 95 -15.47 3.91 8.52
C ASN A 95 -15.07 5.14 7.70
N GLY A 96 -16.04 6.01 7.39
CA GLY A 96 -15.79 7.35 6.85
C GLY A 96 -15.22 8.29 7.92
N ARG A 97 -13.93 8.15 8.25
CA ARG A 97 -13.16 9.17 8.98
C ARG A 97 -11.86 9.46 8.23
N ALA A 98 -11.97 10.22 7.15
CA ALA A 98 -10.85 11.02 6.70
C ALA A 98 -10.58 12.07 7.78
N ARG A 99 -9.62 11.81 8.68
CA ARG A 99 -8.99 12.92 9.40
C ARG A 99 -8.18 13.68 8.37
N VAL A 100 -8.71 14.81 7.90
CA VAL A 100 -7.90 15.85 7.29
C VAL A 100 -6.95 16.31 8.40
N HIS A 101 -5.67 15.97 8.27
CA HIS A 101 -4.65 16.51 9.15
C HIS A 101 -4.34 17.91 8.62
N GLU A 102 -5.11 18.90 9.06
CA GLU A 102 -4.77 20.31 8.81
C GLU A 102 -3.51 20.62 9.62
N THR A 103 -2.37 20.76 8.95
CA THR A 103 -1.20 21.41 9.54
C THR A 103 -1.46 22.90 9.61
N PRO A 104 -1.45 23.53 10.82
CA PRO A 104 -1.55 24.98 10.93
C PRO A 104 -0.31 25.61 10.28
N GLY A 105 -0.53 26.65 9.48
CA GLY A 105 0.55 27.41 8.86
C GLY A 105 1.47 28.08 9.88
N THR A 106 2.73 28.23 9.48
CA THR A 106 3.62 29.32 9.92
C THR A 106 4.54 29.64 8.76
#